data_AF-X0YU36-F1
#
_entry.id   AF-X0YU36-F1
#
_cell.length_a   1.000
_cell.length_b   1.000
_cell.length_c   1.000
_cell.angle_alpha   90.00
_cell.angle_beta   90.00
_cell.angle_gamma   90.00
#
_symmetry.space_group_name_H-M   'P 1'
#
loop_
_entity.id
_entity.type
_entity.pdbx_description
1 polymer ?
#
loop_
_entity_poly.entity_id
_entity_poly.type
_entity_poly.pdbx_seq_one_letter_code
_entity_poly.pdbx_strand_id
1 'polypeptide(L)'
;MKFEILDVDALARLGQIKLNNKEMITPNLFPVIHPSKNIISPSDLKKIGAQCLFTNAYIIYKNEKLREKVLHLGLHEYLNYDGIIATDSGAFQQYMYNDDSLDINADSIEKFQENIGSDFPVILDIPVQLEDDYEIAKSKVFTTIQRAKDNISRRTRSDCSWFGPIHGGKHLELIKESSFEMSKLDFGVYAI
;
A
#
# COMPACT_ATOMS: atom_id res chain seq x y z
N MET A 1 13.50 -4.78 3.48
CA MET A 1 13.81 -3.34 3.32
C MET A 1 14.82 -2.88 4.35
N LYS A 2 15.64 -1.86 4.06
CA LYS A 2 16.43 -1.11 5.06
C LYS A 2 16.00 0.36 5.05
N PHE A 3 15.83 0.95 6.23
CA PHE A 3 15.61 2.37 6.42
C PHE A 3 16.75 2.92 7.29
N GLU A 4 17.41 3.97 6.81
CA GLU A 4 18.50 4.65 7.49
C GLU A 4 18.15 6.13 7.64
N ILE A 5 18.37 6.69 8.84
CA ILE A 5 18.19 8.12 9.11
C ILE A 5 19.51 8.81 8.76
N LEU A 6 19.43 9.79 7.87
CA LEU A 6 20.58 10.58 7.41
C LEU A 6 20.71 11.90 8.17
N ASP A 7 19.57 12.52 8.51
CA ASP A 7 19.52 13.78 9.25
C ASP A 7 18.19 13.91 10.01
N VAL A 8 18.16 14.75 11.04
CA VAL A 8 17.00 14.96 11.92
C VAL A 8 16.86 16.43 12.30
N ASP A 9 15.64 16.94 12.21
CA ASP A 9 15.26 18.24 12.78
C ASP A 9 13.91 18.11 13.50
N ALA A 10 13.92 18.31 14.82
CA ALA A 10 12.79 18.01 15.71
C ALA A 10 12.23 16.59 15.48
N LEU A 11 11.00 16.48 14.95
CA LEU A 11 10.34 15.21 14.62
C LEU A 11 10.49 14.82 13.13
N ALA A 12 11.07 15.70 12.30
CA ALA A 12 11.34 15.43 10.91
C ALA A 12 12.63 14.61 10.75
N ARG A 13 12.65 13.75 9.73
CA ARG A 13 13.81 12.89 9.43
C ARG A 13 14.04 12.87 7.93
N LEU A 14 15.27 13.20 7.53
CA LEU A 14 15.78 12.83 6.22
C LEU A 14 16.25 11.38 6.33
N GLY A 15 15.82 10.53 5.40
CA GLY A 15 16.16 9.12 5.44
C GLY A 15 16.36 8.53 4.07
N GLN A 16 16.97 7.36 4.03
CA GLN A 16 17.14 6.57 2.82
C GLN A 16 16.47 5.21 3.01
N ILE A 17 15.64 4.84 2.04
CA ILE A 17 15.06 3.51 1.94
C ILE A 17 15.79 2.75 0.84
N LYS A 18 16.26 1.54 1.15
CA LYS A 18 16.78 0.58 0.19
C LYS A 18 15.92 -0.69 0.20
N LEU A 19 15.42 -1.05 -0.97
CA LEU A 19 14.63 -2.25 -1.21
C LEU A 19 15.13 -2.94 -2.46
N ASN A 20 15.71 -4.13 -2.31
CA ASN A 20 16.42 -4.84 -3.37
C ASN A 20 17.51 -3.96 -4.01
N ASN A 21 17.41 -3.72 -5.31
CA ASN A 21 18.28 -2.85 -6.10
C ASN A 21 17.74 -1.42 -6.26
N LYS A 22 16.65 -1.07 -5.56
CA LYS A 22 15.98 0.23 -5.65
C LYS A 22 16.22 1.05 -4.39
N GLU A 23 16.19 2.36 -4.55
CA GLU A 23 16.34 3.30 -3.45
C GLU A 23 15.46 4.54 -3.61
N MET A 24 15.11 5.15 -2.50
CA MET A 24 14.45 6.46 -2.45
C MET A 24 14.87 7.23 -1.20
N ILE A 25 14.80 8.56 -1.27
CA ILE A 25 15.04 9.45 -0.13
C ILE A 25 13.70 9.87 0.48
N THR A 26 13.58 9.86 1.81
CA THR A 26 12.41 10.36 2.54
C THR A 26 12.74 11.72 3.18
N PRO A 27 11.81 12.69 3.24
CA PRO A 27 10.43 12.62 2.79
C PRO A 27 10.30 12.48 1.27
N ASN A 28 9.37 11.64 0.80
CA ASN A 28 9.11 11.44 -0.62
C ASN A 28 7.61 11.55 -0.89
N LEU A 29 7.27 12.01 -2.09
CA LEU A 29 5.89 12.06 -2.58
C LEU A 29 5.72 10.95 -3.61
N PHE A 30 4.71 10.10 -3.43
CA PHE A 30 4.40 9.04 -4.39
C PHE A 30 3.30 9.56 -5.32
N PRO A 31 3.59 9.88 -6.60
CA PRO A 31 2.56 10.25 -7.54
C PRO A 31 1.62 9.07 -7.77
N VAL A 32 0.32 9.32 -7.62
CA VAL A 32 -0.71 8.33 -7.93
C VAL A 32 -0.90 8.28 -9.44
N ILE A 33 -0.77 7.10 -10.02
CA ILE A 33 -1.01 6.84 -11.43
C ILE A 33 -2.20 5.91 -11.61
N HIS A 34 -3.00 6.16 -12.65
CA HIS A 34 -4.04 5.21 -13.05
C HIS A 34 -3.40 4.12 -13.92
N PRO A 35 -3.68 2.82 -13.70
CA PRO A 35 -3.01 1.74 -14.42
C PRO A 35 -3.08 1.81 -15.96
N SER A 36 -4.09 2.48 -16.52
CA SER A 36 -4.29 2.55 -17.99
C SER A 36 -4.45 3.96 -18.56
N LYS A 37 -4.50 5.01 -17.74
CA LYS A 37 -4.90 6.35 -18.19
C LYS A 37 -4.11 7.43 -17.47
N ASN A 38 -2.95 7.79 -18.00
CA ASN A 38 -2.10 8.81 -17.39
C ASN A 38 -1.89 9.97 -18.36
N ILE A 39 -2.05 11.20 -17.86
CA ILE A 39 -1.71 12.43 -18.59
C ILE A 39 -0.19 12.54 -18.72
N ILE A 40 0.54 12.17 -17.65
CA ILE A 40 2.01 12.13 -17.59
C ILE A 40 2.41 10.66 -17.45
N SER A 41 3.27 10.17 -18.34
CA SER A 41 3.70 8.77 -18.29
C SER A 41 4.58 8.48 -17.05
N PRO A 42 4.60 7.24 -16.53
CA PRO A 42 5.50 6.86 -15.44
C PRO A 42 6.98 7.16 -15.73
N SER A 43 7.42 6.97 -16.98
CA SER A 43 8.80 7.26 -17.38
C SER A 43 9.09 8.76 -17.40
N ASP A 44 8.11 9.62 -17.72
CA ASP A 44 8.26 11.07 -17.61
C ASP A 44 8.23 11.53 -16.15
N LEU A 45 7.42 10.90 -15.28
CA LEU A 45 7.46 11.13 -13.83
C LEU A 45 8.86 10.82 -13.27
N LYS A 46 9.51 9.76 -13.75
CA LYS A 46 10.91 9.46 -13.39
C LYS A 46 11.87 10.60 -13.78
N LYS A 47 11.73 11.14 -14.99
CA LYS A 47 12.60 12.23 -15.49
C LYS A 47 12.50 13.50 -14.66
N ILE A 48 11.33 13.77 -14.06
CA ILE A 48 11.12 14.92 -13.17
C ILE A 48 11.48 14.63 -11.70
N GLY A 49 12.03 13.45 -11.40
CA GLY A 49 12.56 13.11 -10.09
C GLY A 49 11.69 12.20 -9.22
N ALA A 50 10.57 11.65 -9.72
CA ALA A 50 9.79 10.68 -8.97
C ALA A 50 10.59 9.37 -8.79
N GLN A 51 11.02 9.09 -7.56
CA GLN A 51 11.75 7.86 -7.19
C GLN A 51 10.83 6.67 -6.88
N CYS A 52 9.54 6.98 -6.71
CA CYS A 52 8.50 6.04 -6.38
C CYS A 52 7.18 6.42 -7.09
N LEU A 53 6.28 5.44 -7.24
CA LEU A 53 4.92 5.63 -7.75
C LEU A 53 3.92 4.87 -6.87
N PHE A 54 2.67 5.32 -6.90
CA PHE A 54 1.54 4.62 -6.29
C PHE A 54 0.53 4.26 -7.39
N THR A 55 0.04 3.02 -7.41
CA THR A 55 -1.03 2.60 -8.31
C THR A 55 -2.04 1.74 -7.56
N ASN A 56 -3.15 1.40 -8.21
CA ASN A 56 -4.20 0.62 -7.57
C ASN A 56 -4.26 -0.79 -8.18
N ALA A 57 -3.90 -1.80 -7.40
CA ALA A 57 -3.89 -3.19 -7.88
C ALA A 57 -5.30 -3.71 -8.12
N TYR A 58 -6.30 -3.19 -7.40
CA TYR A 58 -7.68 -3.59 -7.60
C TYR A 58 -8.23 -3.20 -8.97
N ILE A 59 -7.92 -2.01 -9.48
CA ILE A 59 -8.30 -1.58 -10.85
C ILE A 59 -7.69 -2.55 -11.89
N ILE A 60 -6.44 -2.97 -11.68
CA ILE A 60 -5.78 -3.95 -12.54
C ILE A 60 -6.49 -5.30 -12.43
N TYR A 61 -6.75 -5.77 -11.20
CA TYR A 61 -7.35 -7.06 -10.90
C TYR A 61 -8.76 -7.23 -11.50
N LYS A 62 -9.57 -6.18 -11.49
CA LYS A 62 -10.95 -6.19 -12.03
C LYS A 62 -11.02 -6.27 -13.55
N ASN A 63 -10.00 -5.76 -14.25
CA ASN A 63 -9.97 -5.81 -15.71
C ASN A 63 -9.21 -7.06 -16.17
N GLU A 64 -9.92 -8.10 -16.57
CA GLU A 64 -9.35 -9.41 -16.93
C GLU A 64 -8.19 -9.31 -17.94
N LYS A 65 -8.38 -8.57 -19.05
CA LYS A 65 -7.34 -8.39 -20.07
C LYS A 65 -6.10 -7.68 -19.52
N LEU A 66 -6.32 -6.69 -18.66
CA LEU A 66 -5.24 -5.95 -18.03
C LEU A 66 -4.53 -6.81 -16.98
N ARG A 67 -5.28 -7.53 -16.15
CA ARG A 67 -4.78 -8.47 -15.15
C ARG A 67 -3.87 -9.52 -15.79
N GLU A 68 -4.32 -10.18 -16.85
CA GLU A 68 -3.51 -11.18 -17.57
C GLU A 68 -2.23 -10.56 -18.14
N LYS A 69 -2.34 -9.39 -18.76
CA LYS A 69 -1.19 -8.67 -19.31
C LYS A 69 -0.15 -8.32 -18.23
N VAL A 70 -0.60 -7.79 -17.08
CA VAL A 70 0.30 -7.40 -15.98
C VAL A 70 0.86 -8.62 -15.26
N LEU A 71 0.13 -9.73 -15.15
CA LEU A 71 0.66 -10.98 -14.61
C LEU A 71 1.77 -11.56 -15.49
N HIS A 72 1.63 -11.45 -16.82
CA HIS A 72 2.63 -11.95 -17.75
C HIS A 72 3.89 -11.06 -17.80
N LEU A 73 3.73 -9.73 -17.82
CA LEU A 73 4.84 -8.78 -17.96
C LEU A 73 5.48 -8.40 -16.61
N GLY A 74 4.71 -8.41 -15.52
CA GLY A 74 5.05 -7.74 -14.27
C GLY A 74 4.75 -6.24 -14.30
N LEU A 75 4.59 -5.66 -13.11
CA LEU A 75 4.13 -4.29 -12.91
C LEU A 75 5.12 -3.24 -13.42
N HIS A 76 6.42 -3.46 -13.20
CA HIS A 76 7.49 -2.55 -13.63
C HIS A 76 7.59 -2.45 -15.14
N GLU A 77 7.60 -3.58 -15.84
CA GLU A 77 7.67 -3.61 -17.31
C GLU A 77 6.39 -3.05 -17.92
N TYR A 78 5.23 -3.40 -17.36
CA TYR A 78 3.95 -2.86 -17.81
C TYR A 78 3.88 -1.33 -17.71
N LEU A 79 4.38 -0.76 -16.62
CA LEU A 79 4.40 0.70 -16.42
C LEU A 79 5.61 1.39 -17.05
N ASN A 80 6.58 0.64 -17.56
CA ASN A 80 7.87 1.15 -18.01
C ASN A 80 8.54 2.05 -16.94
N TYR A 81 8.61 1.52 -15.72
CA TYR A 81 9.14 2.23 -14.55
C TYR A 81 9.94 1.27 -13.66
N ASP A 82 11.19 1.60 -13.41
CA ASP A 82 12.18 0.80 -12.68
C ASP A 82 12.46 1.29 -11.25
N GLY A 83 11.85 2.40 -10.84
CA GLY A 83 11.84 2.85 -9.44
C GLY A 83 10.91 2.01 -8.56
N ILE A 84 10.63 2.49 -7.35
CA ILE A 84 9.77 1.79 -6.39
C ILE A 84 8.29 1.94 -6.78
N ILE A 85 7.51 0.85 -6.78
CA ILE A 85 6.06 0.93 -7.02
C ILE A 85 5.29 0.37 -5.82
N ALA A 86 4.46 1.22 -5.22
CA ALA A 86 3.47 0.83 -4.23
C ALA A 86 2.12 0.52 -4.90
N THR A 87 1.37 -0.40 -4.30
CA THR A 87 0.03 -0.77 -4.78
C THR A 87 -1.00 -0.69 -3.67
N ASP A 88 -2.12 -0.03 -3.96
CA ASP A 88 -3.33 -0.10 -3.15
C ASP A 88 -4.01 -1.48 -3.31
N SER A 89 -4.54 -2.03 -2.22
CA SER A 89 -5.41 -3.20 -2.20
C SER A 89 -6.83 -2.87 -2.70
N GLY A 90 -7.19 -1.59 -2.75
CA GLY A 90 -8.50 -1.13 -3.20
C GLY A 90 -9.55 -1.04 -2.10
N ALA A 91 -9.13 -1.09 -0.84
CA ALA A 91 -10.00 -0.94 0.34
C ALA A 91 -10.87 0.32 0.26
N PHE A 92 -10.30 1.42 -0.24
CA PHE A 92 -11.01 2.68 -0.42
C PHE A 92 -12.16 2.58 -1.43
N GLN A 93 -11.99 1.87 -2.55
CA GLN A 93 -13.03 1.72 -3.56
C GLN A 93 -14.15 0.80 -3.07
N GLN A 94 -13.83 -0.30 -2.40
CA GLN A 94 -14.86 -1.16 -1.80
C GLN A 94 -15.73 -0.38 -0.82
N TYR A 95 -15.11 0.48 0.00
CA TYR A 95 -15.84 1.36 0.91
C TYR A 95 -16.69 2.41 0.18
N MET A 96 -16.10 3.16 -0.76
CA MET A 96 -16.78 4.28 -1.43
C MET A 96 -17.97 3.86 -2.30
N TYR A 97 -17.90 2.67 -2.91
CA TYR A 97 -18.96 2.22 -3.82
C TYR A 97 -20.03 1.37 -3.14
N ASN A 98 -19.83 0.97 -1.87
CA ASN A 98 -20.78 0.22 -1.04
C ASN A 98 -21.50 -0.92 -1.80
N ASP A 99 -20.73 -1.57 -2.67
CA ASP A 99 -21.23 -2.52 -3.62
C ASP A 99 -20.80 -3.91 -3.16
N ASP A 100 -21.74 -4.62 -2.52
CA ASP A 100 -21.57 -5.99 -2.04
C ASP A 100 -21.28 -6.99 -3.18
N SER A 101 -21.38 -6.57 -4.46
CA SER A 101 -20.90 -7.35 -5.60
C SER A 101 -19.38 -7.25 -5.82
N LEU A 102 -18.70 -6.36 -5.09
CA LEU A 102 -17.24 -6.22 -5.08
C LEU A 102 -16.65 -7.19 -4.06
N ASP A 103 -16.73 -8.49 -4.36
CA ASP A 103 -16.15 -9.56 -3.56
C ASP A 103 -14.61 -9.56 -3.70
N ILE A 104 -13.96 -8.54 -3.12
CA ILE A 104 -12.50 -8.50 -2.97
C ILE A 104 -12.17 -9.22 -1.67
N ASN A 105 -11.60 -10.41 -1.83
CA ASN A 105 -10.97 -11.09 -0.72
C ASN A 105 -9.51 -10.63 -0.57
N ALA A 106 -9.10 -10.35 0.67
CA ALA A 106 -7.71 -10.10 1.07
C ALA A 106 -6.76 -11.17 0.50
N ASP A 107 -7.13 -12.46 0.57
CA ASP A 107 -6.31 -13.56 0.05
C ASP A 107 -5.97 -13.36 -1.43
N SER A 108 -6.97 -13.01 -2.25
CA SER A 108 -6.83 -12.88 -3.69
C SER A 108 -6.06 -11.62 -4.07
N ILE A 109 -6.39 -10.47 -3.48
CA ILE A 109 -5.78 -9.19 -3.87
C ILE A 109 -4.36 -9.04 -3.35
N GLU A 110 -4.06 -9.52 -2.14
CA GLU A 110 -2.71 -9.49 -1.58
C GLU A 110 -1.79 -10.42 -2.36
N LYS A 111 -2.27 -11.63 -2.70
CA LYS A 111 -1.52 -12.56 -3.56
C LYS A 111 -1.32 -11.98 -4.96
N PHE A 112 -2.32 -11.28 -5.49
CA PHE A 112 -2.20 -10.62 -6.78
C PHE A 112 -1.11 -9.53 -6.77
N GLN A 113 -1.07 -8.70 -5.73
CA GLN A 113 -0.01 -7.68 -5.56
C GLN A 113 1.39 -8.31 -5.52
N GLU A 114 1.56 -9.44 -4.84
CA GLU A 114 2.81 -10.21 -4.88
C GLU A 114 3.11 -10.71 -6.29
N ASN A 115 2.13 -11.30 -6.99
CA ASN A 115 2.34 -11.90 -8.31
C ASN A 115 2.73 -10.88 -9.38
N ILE A 116 2.17 -9.65 -9.33
CA ILE A 116 2.55 -8.59 -10.27
C ILE A 116 3.88 -7.90 -9.91
N GLY A 117 4.45 -8.20 -8.75
CA GLY A 117 5.74 -7.61 -8.32
C GLY A 117 5.63 -6.18 -7.81
N SER A 118 4.62 -5.91 -6.99
CA SER A 118 4.61 -4.70 -6.18
C SER A 118 5.77 -4.69 -5.16
N ASP A 119 6.44 -3.56 -5.03
CA ASP A 119 7.52 -3.36 -4.05
C ASP A 119 6.95 -3.09 -2.65
N PHE A 120 5.92 -2.24 -2.62
CA PHE A 120 5.25 -1.78 -1.41
C PHE A 120 3.74 -2.05 -1.50
N PRO A 121 3.32 -3.32 -1.40
CA PRO A 121 1.90 -3.66 -1.36
C PRO A 121 1.25 -3.23 -0.04
N VAL A 122 0.01 -2.74 -0.13
CA VAL A 122 -0.84 -2.42 1.03
C VAL A 122 -1.76 -3.59 1.29
N ILE A 123 -1.98 -3.95 2.56
CA ILE A 123 -2.97 -4.96 2.95
C ILE A 123 -4.38 -4.49 2.59
N LEU A 124 -5.36 -5.41 2.59
CA LEU A 124 -6.77 -5.01 2.49
C LEU A 124 -7.28 -4.56 3.85
N ASP A 125 -7.02 -3.31 4.24
CA ASP A 125 -7.50 -2.69 5.47
C ASP A 125 -8.99 -2.27 5.38
N ILE A 126 -9.54 -1.73 6.48
CA ILE A 126 -10.87 -1.13 6.49
C ILE A 126 -10.75 0.32 6.97
N PRO A 127 -10.87 1.31 6.07
CA PRO A 127 -10.59 2.70 6.42
C PRO A 127 -11.65 3.26 7.38
N VAL A 128 -11.18 3.78 8.50
CA VAL A 128 -12.02 4.55 9.44
C VAL A 128 -12.31 5.93 8.84
N GLN A 129 -13.58 6.31 8.80
CA GLN A 129 -14.03 7.61 8.31
C GLN A 129 -14.25 8.61 9.45
N LEU A 130 -14.38 9.88 9.08
CA LEU A 130 -14.63 10.95 10.05
C LEU A 130 -15.99 10.83 10.73
N GLU A 131 -16.96 10.25 10.02
CA GLU A 131 -18.34 10.05 10.47
C GLU A 131 -18.50 8.83 11.39
N ASP A 132 -17.55 7.89 11.37
CA ASP A 132 -17.61 6.69 12.20
C ASP A 132 -17.64 7.08 13.68
N ASP A 133 -18.63 6.55 14.39
CA ASP A 133 -18.64 6.59 15.84
C ASP A 133 -17.54 5.67 16.42
N TYR A 134 -17.36 5.74 17.73
CA TYR A 134 -16.30 5.01 18.40
C TYR A 134 -16.40 3.49 18.19
N GLU A 135 -17.60 2.90 18.28
CA GLU A 135 -17.76 1.44 18.18
C GLU A 135 -17.56 0.96 16.74
N ILE A 136 -18.02 1.72 15.74
CA ILE A 136 -17.76 1.42 14.33
C ILE A 136 -16.25 1.53 14.04
N ALA A 137 -15.62 2.64 14.44
CA ALA A 137 -14.19 2.85 14.24
C ALA A 137 -13.37 1.74 14.90
N LYS A 138 -13.73 1.36 16.14
CA LYS A 138 -13.11 0.27 16.88
C LYS A 138 -13.22 -1.04 16.12
N SER A 139 -14.41 -1.41 15.64
CA SER A 139 -14.61 -2.63 14.84
C SER A 139 -13.73 -2.67 13.58
N LYS A 140 -13.64 -1.55 12.84
CA LYS A 140 -12.78 -1.42 11.65
C LYS A 140 -11.29 -1.55 11.98
N VAL A 141 -10.84 -0.93 13.09
CA VAL A 141 -9.46 -1.04 13.59
C VAL A 141 -9.11 -2.48 13.93
N PHE A 142 -9.93 -3.17 14.72
CA PHE A 142 -9.66 -4.56 15.10
C PHE A 142 -9.69 -5.50 13.88
N THR A 143 -10.60 -5.28 12.94
CA THR A 143 -10.64 -6.05 11.70
C THR A 143 -9.38 -5.82 10.87
N THR A 144 -8.88 -4.58 10.77
CA THR A 144 -7.62 -4.28 10.07
C THR A 144 -6.44 -4.97 10.75
N ILE A 145 -6.35 -4.92 12.08
CA ILE A 145 -5.29 -5.60 12.85
C ILE A 145 -5.35 -7.12 12.61
N GLN A 146 -6.54 -7.72 12.57
CA GLN A 146 -6.68 -9.14 12.28
C GLN A 146 -6.22 -9.47 10.85
N ARG A 147 -6.65 -8.69 9.85
CA ARG A 147 -6.20 -8.87 8.47
C ARG A 147 -4.70 -8.67 8.31
N ALA A 148 -4.09 -7.78 9.09
CA ALA A 148 -2.64 -7.59 9.12
C ALA A 148 -1.90 -8.82 9.65
N LYS A 149 -2.43 -9.48 10.69
CA LYS A 149 -1.91 -10.75 11.21
C LYS A 149 -2.04 -11.87 10.19
N ASP A 150 -3.20 -11.97 9.54
CA ASP A 150 -3.44 -12.99 8.52
C ASP A 150 -2.59 -12.74 7.26
N ASN A 151 -2.35 -11.49 6.89
CA ASN A 151 -1.47 -11.15 5.78
C ASN A 151 -0.07 -11.73 5.98
N ILE A 152 0.51 -11.59 7.18
CA ILE A 152 1.85 -12.13 7.48
C ILE A 152 1.94 -13.64 7.21
N SER A 153 0.90 -14.40 7.56
CA SER A 153 0.90 -15.85 7.32
C SER A 153 0.68 -16.23 5.85
N ARG A 154 0.15 -15.32 5.03
CA ARG A 154 -0.12 -15.51 3.59
C ARG A 154 0.99 -15.08 2.65
N ARG A 155 1.91 -14.22 3.11
CA ARG A 155 3.01 -13.72 2.28
C ARG A 155 3.84 -14.87 1.74
N THR A 156 4.18 -14.78 0.46
CA THR A 156 5.06 -15.76 -0.20
C THR A 156 6.32 -15.13 -0.75
N ARG A 157 6.38 -13.79 -0.83
CA ARG A 157 7.53 -13.04 -1.29
C ARG A 157 8.25 -12.35 -0.14
N SER A 158 9.58 -12.35 -0.21
CA SER A 158 10.47 -11.71 0.76
C SER A 158 11.22 -10.50 0.17
N ASP A 159 11.02 -10.24 -1.12
CA ASP A 159 11.61 -9.13 -1.86
C ASP A 159 10.67 -7.91 -1.98
N CYS A 160 9.49 -7.95 -1.37
CA CYS A 160 8.66 -6.78 -1.14
C CYS A 160 8.65 -6.40 0.33
N SER A 161 8.04 -5.27 0.67
CA SER A 161 7.83 -4.89 2.07
C SER A 161 6.44 -4.30 2.21
N TRP A 162 5.66 -4.79 3.17
CA TRP A 162 4.24 -4.43 3.21
C TRP A 162 4.00 -3.11 3.95
N PHE A 163 2.99 -2.39 3.49
CA PHE A 163 2.38 -1.29 4.23
C PHE A 163 1.35 -1.84 5.19
N GLY A 164 1.46 -1.44 6.46
CA GLY A 164 0.50 -1.72 7.51
C GLY A 164 -0.22 -0.43 7.93
N PRO A 165 -1.42 -0.15 7.40
CA PRO A 165 -2.20 1.02 7.79
C PRO A 165 -2.57 1.02 9.28
N ILE A 166 -2.45 2.18 9.90
CA ILE A 166 -2.87 2.49 11.26
C ILE A 166 -4.17 3.28 11.14
N HIS A 167 -5.22 2.80 11.79
CA HIS A 167 -6.54 3.43 11.78
C HIS A 167 -6.94 3.93 13.17
N GLY A 168 -8.02 4.72 13.21
CA GLY A 168 -8.62 5.23 14.45
C GLY A 168 -9.32 6.58 14.27
N GLY A 169 -9.05 7.28 13.17
CA GLY A 169 -9.75 8.52 12.80
C GLY A 169 -9.59 9.60 13.87
N LYS A 170 -10.71 10.12 14.37
CA LYS A 170 -10.72 11.15 15.43
C LYS A 170 -10.51 10.59 16.85
N HIS A 171 -10.49 9.27 17.01
CA HIS A 171 -10.44 8.57 18.30
C HIS A 171 -8.98 8.22 18.64
N LEU A 172 -8.31 9.06 19.42
CA LEU A 172 -6.86 8.96 19.68
C LEU A 172 -6.46 7.65 20.38
N GLU A 173 -7.31 7.14 21.24
CA GLU A 173 -7.16 5.84 21.90
C GLU A 173 -7.12 4.69 20.90
N LEU A 174 -7.91 4.75 19.83
CA LEU A 174 -7.90 3.75 18.76
C LEU A 174 -6.64 3.88 17.89
N ILE A 175 -6.18 5.10 17.60
CA ILE A 175 -4.89 5.31 16.92
C ILE A 175 -3.76 4.70 17.75
N LYS A 176 -3.75 4.94 19.06
CA LYS A 176 -2.75 4.39 19.97
C LYS A 176 -2.77 2.86 19.99
N GLU A 177 -3.96 2.27 20.10
CA GLU A 177 -4.13 0.81 20.09
C GLU A 177 -3.70 0.20 18.75
N SER A 178 -4.16 0.77 17.63
CA SER A 178 -3.78 0.35 16.28
C SER A 178 -2.26 0.43 16.08
N SER A 179 -1.64 1.55 16.46
CA SER A 179 -0.19 1.74 16.36
C SER A 179 0.57 0.71 17.20
N PHE A 180 0.12 0.45 18.43
CA PHE A 180 0.76 -0.49 19.33
C PHE A 180 0.66 -1.93 18.81
N GLU A 181 -0.50 -2.37 18.35
CA GLU A 181 -0.67 -3.71 17.81
C GLU A 181 0.08 -3.89 16.48
N MET A 182 0.02 -2.92 15.57
CA MET A 182 0.75 -2.96 14.30
C MET A 182 2.26 -2.96 14.50
N SER A 183 2.79 -2.24 15.50
CA SER A 183 4.24 -2.21 15.79
C SER A 183 4.84 -3.57 16.17
N LYS A 184 4.00 -4.53 16.59
CA LYS A 184 4.43 -5.91 16.91
C LYS A 184 4.52 -6.80 15.67
N LEU A 185 4.03 -6.32 14.53
CA LEU A 185 3.91 -7.05 13.29
C LEU A 185 5.00 -6.62 12.31
N ASP A 186 5.46 -7.57 11.48
CA ASP A 186 6.51 -7.33 10.48
C ASP A 186 5.95 -6.55 9.29
N PHE A 187 5.92 -5.22 9.38
CA PHE A 187 5.58 -4.33 8.27
C PHE A 187 6.73 -3.37 8.00
N GLY A 188 7.01 -3.10 6.72
CA GLY A 188 8.08 -2.21 6.34
C GLY A 188 7.72 -0.74 6.56
N VAL A 189 6.44 -0.40 6.36
CA VAL A 189 5.93 0.97 6.51
C VAL A 189 4.63 0.92 7.28
N TYR A 190 4.50 1.80 8.27
CA TYR A 190 3.26 2.03 9.00
C TYR A 190 2.63 3.32 8.48
N ALA A 191 1.53 3.20 7.73
CA ALA A 191 0.85 4.32 7.11
C ALA A 191 -0.25 4.86 8.03
N ILE A 192 -0.52 6.16 7.98
CA ILE A 192 -1.63 6.83 8.67
C ILE A 192 -2.52 7.44 7.59
#